data_AF-A0A842JDN9-F1
#
_entry.id   AF-A0A842JDN9-F1
#
_cell.length_a   1.000
_cell.length_b   1.000
_cell.length_c   1.000
_cell.angle_alpha   90.00
_cell.angle_beta   90.00
_cell.angle_gamma   90.00
#
_symmetry.space_group_name_H-M   'P 1'
#
loop_
_entity.id
_entity.type
_entity.pdbx_description
1 polymer ?
#
loop_
_entity_poly.entity_id
_entity_poly.type
_entity_poly.pdbx_seq_one_letter_code
_entity_poly.pdbx_strand_id
1 'polypeptide(L)' 'MAADLDKLFGINPDAVAKLKDLGIGTIEDFYEVAKHADSRAELAEKIDVDPFKLEEWSSTAGNFILMSNCEW' A
#
# COMPACT_ATOMS: atom_id res chain seq x y z
N MET A 1 -7.21 7.57 12.51
CA MET A 1 -5.93 8.27 12.22
C MET A 1 -5.28 7.49 11.10
N ALA A 2 -5.10 8.09 9.92
CA ALA A 2 -4.47 7.38 8.82
C ALA A 2 -3.01 7.08 9.17
N ALA A 3 -2.64 5.80 9.06
CA ALA A 3 -1.27 5.39 9.31
C ALA A 3 -0.40 5.71 8.09
N ASP A 4 0.79 6.23 8.33
CA ASP A 4 1.80 6.45 7.30
C ASP A 4 2.11 5.15 6.57
N LEU A 5 2.25 5.24 5.24
CA LEU A 5 2.63 4.12 4.38
C LEU A 5 3.97 3.46 4.79
N ASP A 6 4.87 4.25 5.38
CA ASP A 6 6.14 3.79 5.95
C ASP A 6 5.97 2.74 7.06
N LYS A 7 4.84 2.73 7.76
CA LYS A 7 4.55 1.75 8.80
C LYS A 7 4.07 0.40 8.26
N LEU A 8 3.85 0.28 6.95
CA LEU A 8 3.43 -0.97 6.36
C LEU A 8 4.52 -2.01 6.51
N PHE A 9 4.19 -3.14 7.12
CA PHE A 9 5.18 -4.18 7.41
C PHE A 9 5.75 -4.77 6.10
N GLY A 10 7.07 -4.74 5.96
CA GLY A 10 7.77 -5.34 4.81
C GLY A 10 7.68 -4.55 3.50
N ILE A 11 7.22 -3.28 3.53
CA ILE A 11 7.28 -2.40 2.36
C ILE A 11 8.70 -1.92 2.09
N ASN A 12 9.07 -1.83 0.82
CA ASN A 12 10.37 -1.27 0.45
C ASN A 12 10.36 0.26 0.61
N PRO A 13 11.40 0.86 1.22
CA PRO A 13 11.46 2.32 1.38
C PRO A 13 11.51 3.08 0.04
N ASP A 14 12.09 2.47 -1.00
CA ASP A 14 12.08 3.01 -2.37
C ASP A 14 10.66 3.04 -2.96
N ALA A 15 9.88 1.97 -2.72
CA ALA A 15 8.48 1.92 -3.12
C ALA A 15 7.65 2.94 -2.34
N VAL A 16 7.91 3.14 -1.03
CA VAL A 16 7.26 4.20 -0.23
C VAL A 16 7.53 5.58 -0.82
N ALA A 17 8.79 5.88 -1.19
CA ALA A 17 9.13 7.16 -1.78
C ALA A 17 8.38 7.40 -3.11
N LYS A 18 8.35 6.40 -3.98
CA LYS A 18 7.63 6.47 -5.26
C LYS A 18 6.12 6.56 -5.09
N LEU A 19 5.54 5.80 -4.15
CA LEU A 19 4.11 5.87 -3.82
C LEU A 19 3.75 7.25 -3.25
N LYS A 20 4.59 7.81 -2.38
CA LYS A 20 4.43 9.19 -1.87
C LYS A 20 4.50 10.24 -2.99
N ASP A 21 5.38 10.06 -3.97
CA ASP A 21 5.48 10.93 -5.14
C ASP A 21 4.21 10.90 -6.01
N LEU A 22 3.55 9.74 -6.08
CA LEU A 22 2.25 9.54 -6.71
C LEU A 22 1.06 10.10 -5.90
N GLY A 23 1.31 10.69 -4.72
CA GLY A 23 0.29 11.21 -3.81
C GLY A 23 -0.27 10.17 -2.83
N ILE A 24 0.26 8.94 -2.83
CA ILE A 24 -0.14 7.87 -1.92
C ILE A 24 0.71 7.95 -0.65
N GLY A 25 0.25 8.77 0.30
CA GLY A 25 0.96 9.03 1.55
C GLY A 25 0.66 8.07 2.69
N THR A 26 -0.51 7.44 2.67
CA THR A 26 -1.05 6.66 3.79
C THR A 26 -1.32 5.21 3.40
N ILE A 27 -1.41 4.33 4.41
CA ILE A 27 -1.79 2.93 4.21
C ILE A 27 -3.21 2.81 3.63
N GLU A 28 -4.12 3.71 4.01
CA GLU A 28 -5.49 3.74 3.49
C GLU A 28 -5.53 4.15 2.02
N ASP A 29 -4.81 5.22 1.63
CA ASP A 29 -4.66 5.60 0.21
C ASP A 29 -4.10 4.45 -0.61
N PHE A 30 -3.06 3.81 -0.09
CA PHE A 30 -2.43 2.69 -0.78
C PHE A 30 -3.39 1.51 -0.93
N TYR A 31 -4.13 1.16 0.12
CA TYR A 31 -5.11 0.09 0.09
C TYR A 31 -6.24 0.36 -0.90
N GLU A 32 -6.76 1.59 -0.94
CA GLU A 32 -7.82 1.99 -1.87
C GLU A 32 -7.41 1.85 -3.34
N VAL A 33 -6.15 2.12 -3.66
CA VAL A 33 -5.63 1.91 -5.02
C VAL A 33 -5.26 0.44 -5.24
N ALA A 34 -4.56 -0.19 -4.30
CA ALA A 34 -4.03 -1.54 -4.45
C ALA A 34 -5.08 -2.65 -4.30
N LYS A 35 -6.29 -2.38 -3.79
CA LYS A 35 -7.38 -3.38 -3.77
C LYS A 35 -7.81 -3.82 -5.18
N HIS A 36 -7.62 -2.95 -6.17
CA HIS A 36 -7.96 -3.22 -7.57
C HIS A 36 -6.77 -3.90 -8.28
N ALA A 37 -7.04 -4.99 -9.01
CA ALA A 37 -5.99 -5.73 -9.73
C ALA A 37 -5.35 -4.90 -10.85
N ASP A 38 -6.15 -4.16 -11.61
CA ASP A 38 -5.68 -3.28 -12.68
C ASP A 38 -4.74 -2.19 -12.15
N SER A 39 -5.14 -1.52 -11.06
CA SER A 39 -4.33 -0.47 -10.44
C SER A 39 -3.01 -0.99 -9.85
N ARG A 40 -2.97 -2.24 -9.38
CA ARG A 40 -1.71 -2.89 -8.97
C ARG A 40 -0.78 -3.11 -10.14
N ALA A 41 -1.29 -3.54 -11.30
CA ALA A 41 -0.47 -3.71 -12.50
C ALA A 41 0.10 -2.37 -12.98
N GLU A 42 -0.73 -1.32 -13.02
CA GLU A 42 -0.26 0.02 -13.39
C GLU A 42 0.77 0.59 -12.39
N LEU A 43 0.55 0.38 -11.08
CA LEU A 43 1.51 0.79 -10.05
C LEU A 43 2.82 0.01 -10.17
N ALA A 44 2.75 -1.31 -10.40
CA ALA A 44 3.92 -2.18 -10.58
C ALA A 44 4.84 -1.64 -11.68
N GLU A 45 4.27 -1.26 -12.83
CA GLU A 45 5.02 -0.67 -13.94
C GLU A 45 5.60 0.72 -13.59
N LYS A 46 4.83 1.58 -12.90
CA LYS A 46 5.29 2.93 -12.55
C LYS A 46 6.42 2.94 -11.53
N ILE A 47 6.34 2.07 -10.53
CA ILE A 47 7.30 2.06 -9.43
C ILE A 47 8.41 1.01 -9.60
N ASP A 48 8.37 0.25 -10.70
CA ASP A 48 9.28 -0.86 -11.01
C ASP A 48 9.32 -1.89 -9.86
N VAL A 49 8.13 -2.37 -9.47
CA VAL A 49 7.95 -3.37 -8.40
C VAL A 49 7.11 -4.51 -8.92
N ASP A 50 7.38 -5.71 -8.42
CA ASP A 50 6.60 -6.89 -8.79
C ASP A 50 5.11 -6.74 -8.37
N PRO A 51 4.15 -6.99 -9.27
CA PRO A 51 2.73 -6.89 -8.95
C PRO A 51 2.30 -7.83 -7.82
N PHE A 52 3.00 -8.96 -7.63
CA PHE A 52 2.77 -9.84 -6.49
C PHE A 52 3.13 -9.16 -5.17
N LYS A 53 4.20 -8.36 -5.13
CA LYS A 53 4.57 -7.58 -3.93
C LYS A 53 3.50 -6.56 -3.57
N LEU A 54 2.93 -5.89 -4.56
CA LEU A 54 1.81 -4.97 -4.35
C LEU A 54 0.57 -5.68 -3.82
N GLU A 55 0.30 -6.92 -4.25
CA GLU A 55 -0.76 -7.75 -3.68
C GLU A 55 -0.50 -8.07 -2.20
N GLU A 56 0.71 -8.56 -1.85
CA GLU A 56 1.09 -8.85 -0.46
C GLU A 56 0.96 -7.61 0.44
N TRP A 57 1.44 -6.47 -0.05
CA TRP A 57 1.33 -5.20 0.64
C TRP A 57 -0.13 -4.75 0.76
N SER A 58 -0.98 -4.94 -0.27
CA SER A 58 -2.40 -4.60 -0.20
C SER A 58 -3.13 -5.44 0.86
N SER A 59 -2.79 -6.72 0.97
CA SER A 59 -3.33 -7.62 1.98
C SER A 59 -2.87 -7.21 3.38
N THR A 60 -1.59 -6.86 3.53
CA THR A 60 -1.02 -6.33 4.78
C THR A 60 -1.68 -5.02 5.18
N ALA A 61 -1.93 -4.12 4.22
CA ALA A 61 -2.59 -2.84 4.43
C ALA A 61 -4.05 -3.05 4.85
N GLY A 62 -4.78 -3.92 4.16
CA GLY A 62 -6.15 -4.28 4.52
C GLY A 62 -6.23 -4.88 5.92
N ASN A 63 -5.31 -5.78 6.28
CA ASN A 63 -5.22 -6.34 7.62
C ASN A 63 -4.88 -5.27 8.68
N PHE A 64 -3.97 -4.33 8.37
CA PHE A 64 -3.64 -3.22 9.24
C PHE A 64 -4.86 -2.31 9.48
N ILE A 65 -5.61 -1.99 8.43
CA ILE A 65 -6.84 -1.19 8.51
C ILE A 65 -7.89 -1.93 9.35
N LEU A 66 -8.12 -3.22 9.06
CA LEU A 66 -9.05 -4.07 9.83
C LEU A 66 -8.66 -4.16 11.30
N MET A 67 -7.38 -4.36 11.62
CA MET A 67 -6.89 -4.40 13.00
C MET A 67 -6.95 -3.02 13.68
N SER A 68 -6.67 -1.93 12.94
CA SER A 68 -6.78 -0.55 13.47
C SER A 68 -8.23 -0.12 13.70
N ASN A 69 -9.18 -0.70 12.97
CA ASN A 69 -10.62 -0.50 13.18
C ASN A 69 -11.23 -1.50 14.17
N CYS A 70 -10.45 -2.47 14.67
CA CYS A 70 -10.84 -3.37 15.74
C CYS A 70 -10.58 -2.70 17.10
N GLU A 71 -11.28 -1.59 17.35
CA GLU A 71 -11.50 -1.09 18.70
C GLU A 71 -12.44 -2.08 19.41
N TRP A 72 -11.89 -2.84 20.36
CA TRP A 72 -12.64 -3.43 21.48
C TRP A 72 -12.37 -2.65 22.76
#